data_AF-V4U6A5-F1
#
_entry.id   AF-V4U6A5-F1
#
_cell.length_a   1.000
_cell.length_b   1.000
_cell.length_c   1.000
_cell.angle_alpha   90.00
_cell.angle_beta   90.00
_cell.angle_gamma   90.00
#
_symmetry.space_group_name_H-M   'P 1'
#
loop_
_entity.id
_entity.type
_entity.pdbx_description
1 polymer ?
#
loop_
_entity_poly.entity_id
_entity_poly.type
_entity_poly.pdbx_seq_one_letter_code
_entity_poly.pdbx_strand_id
1 'polypeptide(L)'
;MYSRRAWQQRPSCLRPIRCCIHGDLHLLERVANVLTSLPFIALGLQTPRKNLNMTLYANSLVGVGVTSSLYHSSRGKLRKYLRWADYTMIATATVCLSRALRDENPKMLMAASALALPIQPLMVSAVHTGMMEVAFAKRALNDPNLRMAHTVHKVSSLLGGVFFIADDVFPETPYLHAAWHLAAAVGVGTCNKLLE
;
A
#
# COMPACT_ATOMS: atom_id res chain seq x y z
N MET A 1 21.32 17.03 -23.45
CA MET A 1 20.58 15.97 -24.17
C MET A 1 20.94 14.53 -23.72
N TYR A 2 22.09 14.28 -23.07
CA TYR A 2 22.50 12.94 -22.58
C TYR A 2 21.70 12.39 -21.38
N SER A 3 21.11 13.24 -20.54
CA SER A 3 20.43 12.82 -19.31
C SER A 3 19.10 12.09 -19.51
N ARG A 4 18.46 12.21 -20.69
CA ARG A 4 17.20 11.49 -21.01
C ARG A 4 17.45 10.02 -21.39
N ARG A 5 18.54 9.71 -22.11
CA ARG A 5 18.89 8.33 -22.53
C ARG A 5 19.30 7.44 -21.35
N ALA A 6 20.13 7.95 -20.43
CA ALA A 6 20.51 7.22 -19.22
C ALA A 6 19.31 6.92 -18.27
N TRP A 7 18.25 7.73 -18.34
CA TRP A 7 17.01 7.51 -17.59
C TRP A 7 16.17 6.35 -18.14
N GLN A 8 16.16 6.15 -19.46
CA GLN A 8 15.41 5.06 -20.10
C GLN A 8 16.10 3.68 -19.93
N GLN A 9 17.41 3.67 -19.71
CA GLN A 9 18.24 2.46 -19.57
C GLN A 9 18.33 1.91 -18.13
N ARG A 10 17.55 2.43 -17.17
CA ARG A 10 17.55 1.89 -15.80
C ARG A 10 17.04 0.44 -15.76
N PRO A 11 17.61 -0.41 -14.87
CA PRO A 11 17.03 -1.70 -14.52
C PRO A 11 15.53 -1.55 -14.28
N SER A 12 14.73 -2.55 -14.67
CA SER A 12 13.26 -2.50 -14.55
C SER A 12 12.78 -2.15 -13.14
N CYS A 13 13.53 -2.53 -12.10
CA CYS A 13 13.30 -2.15 -10.70
C CYS A 13 13.50 -0.67 -10.35
N LEU A 14 14.22 0.09 -11.17
CA LEU A 14 14.48 1.52 -10.96
C LEU A 14 13.71 2.40 -11.95
N ARG A 15 12.82 1.79 -12.75
CA ARG A 15 11.87 2.55 -13.59
C ARG A 15 10.80 3.15 -12.67
N PRO A 16 10.47 4.45 -12.84
CA PRO A 16 9.38 5.04 -12.09
C PRO A 16 8.10 4.26 -12.35
N ILE A 17 7.36 3.95 -11.29
CA ILE A 17 5.99 3.47 -11.41
C ILE A 17 5.23 4.54 -12.20
N ARG A 18 4.71 4.15 -13.37
CA ARG A 18 4.15 5.09 -14.36
C ARG A 18 2.74 5.60 -14.00
N CYS A 19 2.18 5.21 -12.87
CA CYS A 19 0.85 5.63 -12.40
C CYS A 19 1.00 6.70 -11.31
N CYS A 20 0.21 7.77 -11.35
CA CYS A 20 0.24 8.98 -10.51
C CYS A 20 1.48 9.87 -10.77
N ILE A 21 1.85 10.11 -12.05
CA ILE A 21 3.14 10.77 -12.41
C ILE A 21 3.25 12.21 -11.86
N HIS A 22 2.12 12.86 -11.64
CA HIS A 22 2.04 14.22 -11.16
C HIS A 22 2.31 14.25 -9.65
N GLY A 23 3.35 14.99 -9.24
CA GLY A 23 3.64 15.19 -7.81
C GLY A 23 2.64 16.17 -7.20
N ASP A 24 2.68 16.34 -5.88
CA ASP A 24 1.77 17.24 -5.17
C ASP A 24 1.87 18.68 -5.74
N LEU A 25 0.72 19.25 -6.09
CA LEU A 25 0.57 20.51 -6.84
C LEU A 25 0.98 21.71 -5.98
N HIS A 26 0.50 21.78 -4.74
CA HIS A 26 0.73 22.89 -3.81
C HIS A 26 1.03 22.42 -2.38
N LEU A 27 1.45 23.36 -1.53
CA LEU A 27 1.88 23.06 -0.15
C LEU A 27 0.79 22.38 0.68
N LEU A 28 -0.47 22.81 0.56
CA LEU A 28 -1.57 22.22 1.34
C LEU A 28 -1.81 20.75 0.97
N GLU A 29 -1.68 20.40 -0.31
CA GLU A 29 -1.78 19.02 -0.75
C GLU A 29 -0.64 18.15 -0.21
N ARG A 30 0.58 18.69 -0.13
CA ARG A 30 1.69 18.01 0.55
C ARG A 30 1.39 17.74 2.01
N VAL A 31 0.91 18.75 2.72
CA VAL A 31 0.53 18.62 4.13
C VAL A 31 -0.57 17.59 4.28
N ALA A 32 -1.60 17.62 3.44
CA ALA A 32 -2.69 16.65 3.45
C ALA A 32 -2.18 15.22 3.19
N ASN A 33 -1.33 15.02 2.18
CA ASN A 33 -0.77 13.71 1.86
C ASN A 33 0.07 13.17 3.02
N VAL A 34 0.93 13.98 3.65
CA VAL A 34 1.71 13.56 4.83
C VAL A 34 0.79 13.22 6.01
N LEU A 35 -0.19 14.06 6.33
CA LEU A 35 -1.11 13.82 7.44
C LEU A 35 -1.92 12.53 7.24
N THR A 36 -2.36 12.29 6.01
CA THR A 36 -3.14 11.09 5.65
C THR A 36 -2.29 9.81 5.55
N SER A 37 -0.95 9.91 5.55
CA SER A 37 -0.04 8.77 5.71
C SER A 37 0.13 8.31 7.17
N LEU A 38 -0.06 9.21 8.15
CA LEU A 38 0.14 8.90 9.57
C LEU A 38 -0.76 7.79 10.14
N PRO A 39 -2.04 7.64 9.70
CA PRO A 39 -2.88 6.53 10.13
C PRO A 39 -2.23 5.16 9.95
N PHE A 40 -1.43 4.92 8.90
CA PHE A 40 -0.74 3.64 8.71
C PHE A 40 0.26 3.32 9.82
N ILE A 41 0.91 4.35 10.40
CA ILE A 41 1.78 4.20 11.57
C ILE A 41 0.95 3.78 12.77
N ALA A 42 -0.14 4.50 13.06
CA ALA A 42 -1.02 4.19 14.18
C ALA A 42 -1.62 2.78 14.07
N LEU A 43 -2.08 2.40 12.87
CA LEU A 43 -2.59 1.06 12.59
C LEU A 43 -1.53 -0.02 12.82
N GLY A 44 -0.31 0.18 12.31
CA GLY A 44 0.79 -0.75 12.54
C GLY A 44 1.17 -0.87 14.03
N LEU A 45 1.10 0.21 14.80
CA LEU A 45 1.29 0.17 16.25
C LEU A 45 0.18 -0.61 16.97
N GLN A 46 -1.06 -0.52 16.49
CA GLN A 46 -2.23 -1.20 17.07
C GLN A 46 -2.41 -2.65 16.59
N THR A 47 -1.74 -3.07 15.51
CA THR A 47 -1.83 -4.44 14.98
C THR A 47 -1.39 -5.48 16.03
N PRO A 48 -2.12 -6.61 16.19
CA PRO A 48 -1.71 -7.71 17.06
C PRO A 48 -0.31 -8.25 16.72
N ARG A 49 0.50 -8.61 17.74
CA ARG A 49 1.87 -9.12 17.58
C ARG A 49 2.05 -10.51 18.20
N LYS A 50 1.12 -11.42 17.91
CA LYS A 50 1.07 -12.75 18.55
C LYS A 50 2.16 -13.70 18.03
N ASN A 51 2.70 -13.45 16.84
CA ASN A 51 3.76 -14.26 16.22
C ASN A 51 4.60 -13.42 15.26
N LEU A 52 5.69 -14.01 14.73
CA LEU A 52 6.62 -13.32 13.83
C LEU A 52 5.94 -12.75 12.57
N ASN A 53 5.02 -13.50 11.95
CA ASN A 53 4.35 -13.04 10.72
C ASN A 53 3.49 -11.79 10.99
N MET A 54 2.74 -11.79 12.10
CA MET A 54 1.96 -10.64 12.53
C MET A 54 2.85 -9.45 12.91
N THR A 55 4.00 -9.69 13.56
CA THR A 55 4.98 -8.63 13.87
C THR A 55 5.58 -8.03 12.61
N LEU A 56 5.91 -8.85 11.60
CA LEU A 56 6.40 -8.36 10.31
C LEU A 56 5.34 -7.52 9.60
N TYR A 57 4.08 -7.96 9.62
CA TYR A 57 2.98 -7.16 9.08
C TYR A 57 2.81 -5.82 9.82
N ALA A 58 2.74 -5.83 11.15
CA ALA A 58 2.64 -4.64 11.98
C ALA A 58 3.77 -3.63 11.68
N ASN A 59 5.01 -4.11 11.60
CA ASN A 59 6.17 -3.27 11.30
C ASN A 59 6.15 -2.76 9.84
N SER A 60 5.70 -3.58 8.89
CA SER A 60 5.56 -3.14 7.50
C SER A 60 4.51 -2.03 7.32
N LEU A 61 3.41 -2.05 8.09
CA LEU A 61 2.44 -0.94 8.11
C LEU A 61 3.04 0.36 8.65
N VAL A 62 3.83 0.28 9.72
CA VAL A 62 4.61 1.44 10.19
C VAL A 62 5.55 1.92 9.09
N GLY A 63 6.21 0.98 8.40
CA GLY A 63 7.02 1.24 7.22
C GLY A 63 6.26 2.05 6.16
N VAL A 64 5.05 1.63 5.78
CA VAL A 64 4.21 2.33 4.78
C VAL A 64 3.99 3.79 5.18
N GLY A 65 3.57 4.04 6.43
CA GLY A 65 3.33 5.40 6.89
C GLY A 65 4.60 6.26 6.88
N VAL A 66 5.74 5.69 7.25
CA VAL A 66 7.04 6.38 7.22
C VAL A 66 7.51 6.66 5.79
N THR A 67 7.48 5.66 4.89
CA THR A 67 7.94 5.83 3.51
C THR A 67 7.06 6.80 2.74
N SER A 68 5.75 6.74 2.93
CA SER A 68 4.78 7.65 2.32
C SER A 68 5.01 9.08 2.80
N SER A 69 5.18 9.28 4.12
CA SER A 69 5.48 10.61 4.69
C SER A 69 6.78 11.19 4.13
N LEU A 70 7.84 10.37 4.03
CA LEU A 70 9.11 10.79 3.43
C LEU A 70 8.96 11.13 1.95
N TYR A 71 8.21 10.32 1.19
CA TYR A 71 7.92 10.56 -0.21
C TYR A 71 7.25 11.93 -0.42
N HIS A 72 6.14 12.20 0.27
CA HIS A 72 5.40 13.46 0.12
C HIS A 72 6.16 14.68 0.67
N SER A 73 7.03 14.49 1.67
CA SER A 73 7.90 15.54 2.19
C SER A 73 9.08 15.88 1.27
N SER A 74 9.40 14.99 0.33
CA SER A 74 10.59 15.11 -0.52
C SER A 74 10.37 15.82 -1.85
N ARG A 75 11.46 16.28 -2.47
CA ARG A 75 11.47 17.00 -3.77
C ARG A 75 12.57 16.48 -4.69
N GLY A 76 12.50 16.87 -5.97
CA GLY A 76 13.57 16.64 -6.94
C GLY A 76 13.86 15.16 -7.22
N LYS A 77 15.16 14.80 -7.32
CA LYS A 77 15.58 13.43 -7.63
C LYS A 77 15.29 12.44 -6.49
N LEU A 78 15.42 12.88 -5.23
CA LEU A 78 15.18 12.04 -4.05
C LEU A 78 13.73 11.52 -4.02
N ARG A 79 12.77 12.37 -4.39
CA ARG A 79 11.34 12.01 -4.48
C ARG A 79 11.07 10.79 -5.34
N LYS A 80 11.83 10.58 -6.41
CA LYS A 80 11.64 9.42 -7.30
C LYS A 80 12.02 8.10 -6.62
N TYR A 81 13.06 8.10 -5.80
CA TYR A 81 13.49 6.92 -5.05
C TYR A 81 12.57 6.67 -3.86
N LEU A 82 12.14 7.72 -3.16
CA LEU A 82 11.20 7.60 -2.05
C LEU A 82 9.81 7.14 -2.53
N ARG A 83 9.37 7.56 -3.71
CA ARG A 83 8.17 7.01 -4.35
C ARG A 83 8.28 5.51 -4.59
N TRP A 84 9.40 5.07 -5.17
CA TRP A 84 9.63 3.65 -5.38
C TRP A 84 9.62 2.90 -4.03
N ALA A 85 10.31 3.43 -3.02
CA ALA A 85 10.34 2.84 -1.69
C ALA A 85 8.94 2.76 -1.07
N ASP A 86 8.11 3.78 -1.27
CA ASP A 86 6.74 3.83 -0.77
C ASP A 86 5.86 2.73 -1.38
N TYR A 87 5.77 2.64 -2.70
CA TYR A 87 5.03 1.56 -3.35
C TYR A 87 5.58 0.17 -3.04
N THR A 88 6.91 0.02 -2.96
CA THR A 88 7.52 -1.26 -2.55
C THR A 88 7.17 -1.60 -1.10
N MET A 89 7.05 -0.62 -0.21
CA MET A 89 6.64 -0.84 1.17
C MET A 89 5.15 -1.19 1.28
N ILE A 90 4.27 -0.56 0.49
CA ILE A 90 2.86 -0.96 0.36
C ILE A 90 2.78 -2.43 -0.08
N ALA A 91 3.52 -2.79 -1.13
CA ALA A 91 3.56 -4.16 -1.62
C ALA A 91 4.10 -5.13 -0.55
N THR A 92 5.16 -4.76 0.16
CA THR A 92 5.71 -5.54 1.27
C THR A 92 4.66 -5.78 2.36
N ALA A 93 3.89 -4.75 2.73
CA ALA A 93 2.82 -4.87 3.72
C ALA A 93 1.72 -5.85 3.28
N THR A 94 1.32 -5.83 1.99
CA THR A 94 0.35 -6.81 1.47
C THR A 94 0.88 -8.25 1.51
N VAL A 95 2.17 -8.45 1.19
CA VAL A 95 2.83 -9.76 1.30
C VAL A 95 2.83 -10.22 2.75
N CYS A 96 3.26 -9.38 3.68
CA CYS A 96 3.28 -9.69 5.11
C CYS A 96 1.89 -9.99 5.66
N LEU A 97 0.85 -9.24 5.26
CA LEU A 97 -0.53 -9.51 5.65
C LEU A 97 -0.99 -10.88 5.18
N SER A 98 -0.82 -11.19 3.89
CA SER A 98 -1.21 -12.49 3.35
C SER A 98 -0.49 -13.65 4.05
N ARG A 99 0.76 -13.43 4.46
CA ARG A 99 1.56 -14.36 5.27
C ARG A 99 1.02 -14.52 6.69
N ALA A 100 0.58 -13.44 7.31
CA ALA A 100 0.01 -13.47 8.65
C ALA A 100 -1.38 -14.14 8.69
N LEU A 101 -2.12 -14.12 7.58
CA LEU A 101 -3.49 -14.65 7.48
C LEU A 101 -3.59 -16.14 7.11
N ARG A 102 -2.53 -16.75 6.57
CA ARG A 102 -2.58 -18.15 6.11
C ARG A 102 -1.39 -18.93 6.62
N ASP A 103 -1.66 -20.10 7.20
CA ASP A 103 -0.62 -21.05 7.58
C ASP A 103 0.09 -21.65 6.36
N GLU A 104 -0.61 -21.79 5.23
CA GLU A 104 -0.07 -22.38 4.00
C GLU A 104 -0.01 -21.38 2.85
N ASN A 105 0.88 -20.39 2.95
CA ASN A 105 1.30 -19.69 1.74
C ASN A 105 2.34 -20.53 0.99
N PRO A 106 2.15 -20.81 -0.32
CA PRO A 106 3.12 -21.55 -1.08
C PRO A 106 4.46 -20.81 -1.02
N LYS A 107 5.51 -21.46 -0.49
CA LYS A 107 6.86 -20.87 -0.34
C LYS A 107 7.35 -20.25 -1.66
N MET A 108 6.98 -20.87 -2.78
CA MET A 108 7.25 -20.37 -4.13
C MET A 108 6.60 -19.02 -4.42
N LEU A 109 5.35 -18.79 -4.03
CA LEU A 109 4.70 -17.49 -4.21
C LEU A 109 5.39 -16.43 -3.35
N MET A 110 5.74 -16.75 -2.11
CA MET A 110 6.46 -15.81 -1.24
C MET A 110 7.84 -15.46 -1.81
N ALA A 111 8.57 -16.44 -2.33
CA ALA A 111 9.86 -16.22 -2.99
C ALA A 111 9.70 -15.40 -4.28
N ALA A 112 8.72 -15.73 -5.13
CA ALA A 112 8.43 -15.00 -6.36
C ALA A 112 8.05 -13.54 -6.06
N SER A 113 7.19 -13.32 -5.06
CA SER A 113 6.81 -11.97 -4.62
C SER A 113 8.01 -11.22 -4.07
N ALA A 114 8.88 -11.83 -3.27
CA ALA A 114 10.09 -11.19 -2.77
C ALA A 114 11.03 -10.73 -3.91
N LEU A 115 11.18 -11.54 -4.96
CA LEU A 115 11.96 -11.20 -6.15
C LEU A 115 11.27 -10.11 -7.01
N ALA A 116 9.94 -10.11 -7.06
CA ALA A 116 9.16 -9.18 -7.85
C ALA A 116 8.93 -7.82 -7.16
N LEU A 117 8.98 -7.74 -5.81
CA LEU A 117 8.77 -6.52 -5.02
C LEU A 117 9.52 -5.29 -5.55
N PRO A 118 10.84 -5.36 -5.86
CA PRO A 118 11.56 -4.20 -6.36
C PRO A 118 11.21 -3.85 -7.81
N ILE A 119 10.60 -4.77 -8.59
CA ILE A 119 10.38 -4.65 -10.04
C ILE A 119 8.93 -4.28 -10.38
N GLN A 120 7.96 -4.94 -9.74
CA GLN A 120 6.52 -4.80 -10.01
C GLN A 120 5.70 -4.74 -8.71
N PRO A 121 5.92 -3.75 -7.83
CA PRO A 121 5.24 -3.67 -6.55
C PRO A 121 3.71 -3.59 -6.68
N LEU A 122 3.17 -2.94 -7.71
CA LEU A 122 1.72 -2.88 -7.95
C LEU A 122 1.11 -4.26 -8.24
N MET A 123 1.78 -5.08 -9.06
CA MET A 123 1.29 -6.42 -9.40
C MET A 123 1.33 -7.33 -8.16
N VAL A 124 2.42 -7.27 -7.40
CA VAL A 124 2.55 -7.99 -6.12
C VAL A 124 1.43 -7.57 -5.16
N SER A 125 1.19 -6.26 -5.02
CA SER A 125 0.12 -5.72 -4.18
C SER A 125 -1.26 -6.24 -4.60
N ALA A 126 -1.56 -6.22 -5.90
CA ALA A 126 -2.84 -6.67 -6.43
C ALA A 126 -3.10 -8.15 -6.13
N VAL A 127 -2.10 -9.02 -6.38
CA VAL A 127 -2.20 -10.46 -6.10
C VAL A 127 -2.45 -10.71 -4.62
N HIS A 128 -1.62 -10.15 -3.74
CA HIS A 128 -1.72 -10.40 -2.31
C HIS A 128 -2.97 -9.76 -1.67
N THR A 129 -3.43 -8.61 -2.19
CA THR A 129 -4.70 -7.99 -1.78
C THR A 129 -5.89 -8.85 -2.20
N GLY A 130 -5.91 -9.35 -3.43
CA GLY A 130 -6.97 -10.26 -3.90
C GLY A 130 -7.04 -11.55 -3.08
N MET A 131 -5.89 -12.12 -2.72
CA MET A 131 -5.83 -13.28 -1.82
C MET A 131 -6.37 -12.98 -0.42
N MET A 132 -6.01 -11.82 0.13
CA MET A 132 -6.50 -11.37 1.43
C MET A 132 -8.02 -11.14 1.40
N GLU A 133 -8.56 -10.55 0.33
CA GLU A 133 -10.00 -10.33 0.17
C GLU A 133 -10.78 -11.67 0.13
N VAL A 134 -10.27 -12.67 -0.59
CA VAL A 134 -10.85 -14.02 -0.58
C VAL A 134 -10.84 -14.62 0.82
N ALA A 135 -9.74 -14.46 1.56
CA ALA A 135 -9.63 -14.93 2.93
C ALA A 135 -10.61 -14.20 3.88
N PHE A 136 -10.75 -12.88 3.73
CA PHE A 136 -11.69 -12.07 4.49
C PHE A 136 -13.13 -12.51 4.21
N ALA A 137 -13.52 -12.57 2.94
CA ALA A 137 -14.86 -13.00 2.54
C ALA A 137 -15.21 -14.38 3.09
N LYS A 138 -14.29 -15.36 2.96
CA LYS A 138 -14.50 -16.72 3.51
C LYS A 138 -14.70 -16.70 5.03
N ARG A 139 -13.92 -15.91 5.76
CA ARG A 139 -14.06 -15.79 7.23
C ARG A 139 -15.33 -15.06 7.63
N ALA A 140 -15.71 -13.98 6.94
CA ALA A 140 -16.92 -13.22 7.22
C ALA A 140 -18.22 -14.00 6.94
N LEU A 141 -18.17 -14.99 6.04
CA LEU A 141 -19.29 -15.92 5.85
C LEU A 141 -19.50 -16.82 7.08
N ASN A 142 -18.40 -17.28 7.68
CA ASN A 142 -18.41 -18.23 8.80
C ASN A 142 -18.54 -17.55 10.18
N ASP A 143 -18.04 -16.33 10.32
CA ASP A 143 -18.05 -15.55 11.56
C ASP A 143 -18.86 -14.26 11.39
N PRO A 144 -20.07 -14.17 11.96
CA PRO A 144 -20.91 -12.98 11.91
C PRO A 144 -20.22 -11.71 12.42
N ASN A 145 -19.29 -11.81 13.37
CA ASN A 145 -18.58 -10.66 13.94
C ASN A 145 -17.69 -9.94 12.91
N LEU A 146 -17.29 -10.65 11.86
CA LEU A 146 -16.43 -10.11 10.79
C LEU A 146 -17.22 -9.46 9.64
N ARG A 147 -18.55 -9.60 9.57
CA ARG A 147 -19.35 -9.11 8.43
C ARG A 147 -19.35 -7.60 8.29
N MET A 148 -19.44 -6.89 9.41
CA MET A 148 -19.39 -5.42 9.39
C MET A 148 -18.00 -4.95 8.96
N ALA A 149 -16.94 -5.54 9.54
CA ALA A 149 -15.57 -5.25 9.15
C ALA A 149 -15.32 -5.52 7.67
N HIS A 150 -15.83 -6.63 7.12
CA HIS A 150 -15.74 -6.95 5.70
C HIS A 150 -16.52 -5.98 4.80
N THR A 151 -17.68 -5.51 5.25
CA THR A 151 -18.47 -4.50 4.51
C THR A 151 -17.71 -3.18 4.43
N VAL A 152 -17.18 -2.70 5.56
CA VAL A 152 -16.35 -1.50 5.62
C VAL A 152 -15.10 -1.69 4.76
N HIS A 153 -14.45 -2.86 4.81
CA HIS A 153 -13.31 -3.19 3.97
C HIS A 153 -13.64 -3.02 2.48
N LYS A 154 -14.70 -3.67 1.99
CA LYS A 154 -15.10 -3.63 0.58
C LYS A 154 -15.39 -2.21 0.10
N VAL A 155 -16.17 -1.44 0.86
CA VAL A 155 -16.50 -0.05 0.50
C VAL A 155 -15.23 0.80 0.46
N SER A 156 -14.37 0.66 1.45
CA SER A 156 -13.12 1.41 1.54
C SER A 156 -12.14 1.03 0.43
N SER A 157 -12.02 -0.26 0.10
CA SER A 157 -11.20 -0.77 -0.99
C SER A 157 -11.72 -0.31 -2.36
N LEU A 158 -13.04 -0.29 -2.56
CA LEU A 158 -13.66 0.24 -3.78
C LEU A 158 -13.38 1.74 -3.94
N LEU A 159 -13.64 2.53 -2.89
CA LEU A 159 -13.36 3.98 -2.90
C LEU A 159 -11.86 4.24 -3.09
N GLY A 160 -11.00 3.49 -2.41
CA GLY A 160 -9.55 3.59 -2.56
C GLY A 160 -9.10 3.31 -3.99
N GLY A 161 -9.63 2.26 -4.62
CA GLY A 161 -9.35 1.95 -6.03
C GLY A 161 -9.83 3.05 -6.99
N VAL A 162 -11.02 3.61 -6.75
CA VAL A 162 -11.55 4.74 -7.52
C VAL A 162 -10.65 5.97 -7.38
N PHE A 163 -10.29 6.36 -6.16
CA PHE A 163 -9.41 7.52 -5.93
C PHE A 163 -8.01 7.30 -6.53
N PHE A 164 -7.46 6.09 -6.42
CA PHE A 164 -6.17 5.75 -7.03
C PHE A 164 -6.18 5.92 -8.56
N ILE A 165 -7.23 5.45 -9.22
CA ILE A 165 -7.38 5.61 -10.68
C ILE A 165 -7.64 7.09 -11.03
N ALA A 166 -8.51 7.76 -10.27
CA ALA A 166 -8.84 9.16 -10.50
C ALA A 166 -7.61 10.08 -10.36
N ASP A 167 -6.70 9.80 -9.43
CA ASP A 167 -5.45 10.54 -9.22
C ASP A 167 -4.54 10.50 -10.47
N ASP A 168 -4.59 9.42 -11.24
CA ASP A 168 -3.84 9.28 -12.50
C ASP A 168 -4.58 9.92 -13.69
N VAL A 169 -5.91 9.78 -13.75
CA VAL A 169 -6.75 10.27 -14.86
C VAL A 169 -7.01 11.78 -14.77
N PHE A 170 -7.13 12.33 -13.56
CA PHE A 170 -7.47 13.74 -13.30
C PHE A 170 -6.39 14.43 -12.45
N PRO A 171 -5.16 14.58 -12.96
CA PRO A 171 -4.00 15.03 -12.16
C PRO A 171 -4.08 16.48 -11.68
N GLU A 172 -5.04 17.27 -12.19
CA GLU A 172 -5.29 18.65 -11.74
C GLU A 172 -6.30 18.72 -10.58
N THR A 173 -6.95 17.61 -10.23
CA THR A 173 -7.90 17.56 -9.12
C THR A 173 -7.13 17.34 -7.81
N PRO A 174 -7.09 18.33 -6.92
CA PRO A 174 -6.28 18.22 -5.72
C PRO A 174 -6.89 17.23 -4.72
N TYR A 175 -6.04 16.67 -3.85
CA TYR A 175 -6.42 15.84 -2.70
C TYR A 175 -6.99 14.45 -3.04
N LEU A 176 -7.03 14.02 -4.32
CA LEU A 176 -7.42 12.66 -4.68
C LEU A 176 -6.50 11.62 -4.03
N HIS A 177 -5.19 11.88 -4.03
CA HIS A 177 -4.22 11.05 -3.35
C HIS A 177 -4.45 10.95 -1.82
N ALA A 178 -4.77 12.06 -1.17
CA ALA A 178 -5.10 12.08 0.25
C ALA A 178 -6.40 11.30 0.55
N ALA A 179 -7.40 11.40 -0.33
CA ALA A 179 -8.62 10.61 -0.23
C ALA A 179 -8.35 9.11 -0.41
N TRP A 180 -7.45 8.74 -1.32
CA TRP A 180 -6.96 7.37 -1.46
C TRP A 180 -6.28 6.87 -0.18
N HIS A 181 -5.37 7.66 0.43
CA HIS A 181 -4.74 7.32 1.70
C HIS A 181 -5.76 7.03 2.80
N LEU A 182 -6.76 7.90 2.97
CA LEU A 182 -7.79 7.73 3.99
C LEU A 182 -8.63 6.47 3.77
N ALA A 183 -9.11 6.26 2.53
CA ALA A 183 -9.88 5.07 2.19
C ALA A 183 -9.04 3.79 2.41
N ALA A 184 -7.78 3.80 1.99
CA ALA A 184 -6.87 2.69 2.21
C ALA A 184 -6.60 2.44 3.70
N ALA A 185 -6.40 3.49 4.51
CA ALA A 185 -6.19 3.35 5.96
C ALA A 185 -7.41 2.73 6.65
N VAL A 186 -8.64 3.17 6.31
CA VAL A 186 -9.87 2.55 6.83
C VAL A 186 -9.96 1.08 6.42
N GLY A 187 -9.72 0.78 5.14
CA GLY A 187 -9.72 -0.60 4.63
C GLY A 187 -8.70 -1.49 5.33
N VAL A 188 -7.46 -1.02 5.49
CA VAL A 188 -6.38 -1.74 6.18
C VAL A 188 -6.69 -1.92 7.67
N GLY A 189 -7.30 -0.93 8.32
CA GLY A 189 -7.69 -1.04 9.73
C GLY A 189 -8.65 -2.19 10.00
N THR A 190 -9.54 -2.50 9.05
CA THR A 190 -10.40 -3.68 9.16
C THR A 190 -9.64 -5.01 9.07
N CYS A 191 -8.48 -5.06 8.39
CA CYS A 191 -7.67 -6.27 8.27
C CYS A 191 -7.05 -6.69 9.61
N ASN A 192 -6.83 -5.76 10.55
CA ASN A 192 -6.36 -6.10 11.90
C ASN A 192 -7.36 -7.03 12.63
N LYS A 193 -8.67 -6.93 12.33
CA LYS A 193 -9.69 -7.84 12.87
C LYS A 193 -9.54 -9.28 12.40
N LEU A 194 -8.85 -9.51 11.28
CA LEU A 194 -8.52 -10.86 10.85
C LEU A 194 -7.33 -11.46 11.63
N LEU A 195 -6.59 -10.65 12.40
CA LEU A 195 -5.43 -11.11 13.17
C LEU A 195 -5.76 -11.28 14.67
N GLU A 196 -6.95 -10.86 15.08
CA GLU A 196 -7.57 -11.19 16.37
C GLU A 196 -7.98 -12.67 16.40
#